data_AF-A0A9D8B7W0-F1
#
_entry.id   AF-A0A9D8B7W0-F1
#
_cell.length_a   1.000
_cell.length_b   1.000
_cell.length_c   1.000
_cell.angle_alpha   90.00
_cell.angle_beta   90.00
_cell.angle_gamma   90.00
#
_symmetry.space_group_name_H-M   'P 1'
#
loop_
_entity.id
_entity.type
_entity.pdbx_description
1 polymer ?
#
loop_
_entity_poly.entity_id
_entity_poly.type
_entity_poly.pdbx_seq_one_letter_code
_entity_poly.pdbx_strand_id
1 'polypeptide(L)'
;MASDILTSLNPAQRAAVESIEGPQLVIAGPGSGKTRVITHRIAYLVKVVGVNPRHILAVTFTNKAAREMKERVHAMLGDSADGLTLGTFHAICARILRIEAAHIGLDPRFVIYDEDDSVSLITRQMRELNLDPKQYPPRTIKSVISAA
;
A
#
# COMPACT_ATOMS: atom_id res chain seq x y z
N MET A 1 15.94 5.21 24.37
CA MET A 1 16.24 4.01 23.55
C MET A 1 14.99 3.17 23.26
N ALA A 2 14.28 2.56 24.22
CA ALA A 2 12.88 2.11 24.02
C ALA A 2 11.86 3.19 24.45
N SER A 3 12.23 3.93 25.50
CA SER A 3 11.52 5.09 26.05
C SER A 3 10.96 5.99 24.96
N ASP A 4 11.82 6.55 24.11
CA ASP A 4 11.48 7.68 23.23
C ASP A 4 10.43 7.34 22.16
N ILE A 5 10.36 6.08 21.72
CA ILE A 5 9.34 5.62 20.77
C ILE A 5 7.97 5.56 21.46
N LEU A 6 7.91 5.26 22.76
CA LEU A 6 6.65 5.04 23.46
C LEU A 6 6.19 6.25 24.30
N THR A 7 7.10 7.15 24.70
CA THR A 7 6.81 8.23 25.67
C THR A 7 5.63 9.10 25.29
N SER A 8 5.43 9.28 23.98
CA SER A 8 4.45 10.22 23.45
C SER A 8 3.07 9.58 23.19
N LEU A 9 2.93 8.27 23.43
CA LEU A 9 1.72 7.49 23.19
C LEU A 9 0.86 7.40 24.46
N ASN A 10 -0.46 7.45 24.28
CA ASN A 10 -1.38 7.13 25.38
C ASN A 10 -1.38 5.60 25.68
N PRO A 11 -1.96 5.14 26.80
CA PRO A 11 -1.91 3.72 27.19
C PRO A 11 -2.47 2.76 26.12
N ALA A 12 -3.56 3.11 25.44
CA ALA A 12 -4.15 2.26 24.40
C ALA A 12 -3.28 2.20 23.13
N GLN A 13 -2.71 3.32 22.71
CA GLN A 13 -1.77 3.39 21.59
C GLN A 13 -0.49 2.60 21.90
N ARG A 14 0.03 2.72 23.12
CA ARG A 14 1.20 1.97 23.58
C ARG A 14 0.94 0.47 23.56
N ALA A 15 -0.19 0.02 24.11
CA ALA A 15 -0.59 -1.38 24.06
C ALA A 15 -0.67 -1.91 22.61
N ALA A 16 -1.23 -1.11 21.70
CA ALA A 16 -1.29 -1.45 20.28
C ALA A 16 0.08 -1.49 19.58
N VAL A 17 1.08 -0.78 20.08
CA VAL A 17 2.46 -0.77 19.56
C VAL A 17 3.26 -1.95 20.12
N GLU A 18 3.12 -2.24 21.41
CA GLU A 18 3.89 -3.28 22.12
C GLU A 18 3.38 -4.71 21.86
N SER A 19 2.13 -4.88 21.46
CA SER A 19 1.54 -6.20 21.17
C SER A 19 2.05 -6.74 19.82
N ILE A 20 3.18 -7.43 19.83
CA ILE A 20 3.91 -7.86 18.62
C ILE A 20 3.58 -9.26 18.11
N GLU A 21 2.96 -10.10 18.92
CA GLU A 21 2.66 -11.50 18.58
C GLU A 21 1.24 -11.66 18.04
N GLY A 22 1.10 -12.49 17.01
CA GLY A 22 -0.18 -12.88 16.45
C GLY A 22 -0.96 -11.78 15.70
N PRO A 23 -2.18 -12.12 15.22
CA PRO A 23 -3.05 -11.16 14.56
C PRO A 23 -3.59 -10.10 15.53
N GLN A 24 -3.59 -8.84 15.10
CA GLN A 24 -4.11 -7.72 15.90
C GLN A 24 -5.02 -6.82 15.05
N LEU A 25 -6.18 -6.47 15.59
CA LEU A 25 -7.09 -5.47 15.04
C LEU A 25 -7.11 -4.21 15.93
N VAL A 26 -6.82 -3.05 15.34
CA VAL A 26 -6.89 -1.76 16.03
C VAL A 26 -8.06 -0.95 15.48
N ILE A 27 -9.15 -0.87 16.24
CA ILE A 27 -10.32 -0.05 15.91
C ILE A 27 -10.08 1.37 16.42
N ALA A 28 -10.17 2.35 15.54
CA ALA A 28 -9.72 3.70 15.85
C ALA A 28 -10.57 4.77 15.14
N GLY A 29 -11.23 5.61 15.93
CA GLY A 29 -12.07 6.72 15.44
C GLY A 29 -11.27 7.84 14.76
N PRO A 30 -11.93 8.81 14.11
CA PRO A 30 -11.27 10.03 13.60
C PRO A 30 -10.42 10.70 14.69
N GLY A 31 -9.26 11.26 14.33
CA GLY A 31 -8.39 11.98 15.28
C GLY A 31 -7.63 11.11 16.31
N SER A 32 -7.92 9.82 16.46
CA SER A 32 -7.32 8.93 17.48
C SER A 32 -5.84 8.58 17.29
N GLY A 33 -5.19 9.06 16.22
CA GLY A 33 -3.77 8.80 15.97
C GLY A 33 -3.46 7.47 15.28
N LYS A 34 -4.37 6.91 14.47
CA LYS A 34 -4.16 5.69 13.66
C LYS A 34 -2.78 5.58 13.01
N THR A 35 -2.43 6.58 12.20
CA THR A 35 -1.14 6.61 11.49
C THR A 35 0.03 6.63 12.46
N ARG A 36 -0.12 7.34 13.59
CA ARG A 36 0.90 7.40 14.64
C ARG A 36 1.14 6.02 15.25
N VAL A 37 0.07 5.28 15.58
CA VAL A 37 0.20 3.91 16.10
C VAL A 37 0.97 3.03 15.10
N ILE A 38 0.60 3.06 13.82
CA ILE A 38 1.26 2.25 12.78
C ILE A 38 2.75 2.62 12.65
N THR A 39 3.09 3.90 12.56
CA THR A 39 4.49 4.33 12.39
C THR A 39 5.32 3.99 13.62
N HIS A 40 4.77 4.20 14.82
CA HIS A 40 5.46 3.87 16.07
C HIS A 40 5.63 2.35 16.23
N ARG A 41 4.66 1.54 15.78
CA ARG A 41 4.77 0.08 15.77
C ARG A 41 5.91 -0.39 14.88
N ILE A 42 6.03 0.17 13.66
CA ILE A 42 7.16 -0.13 12.78
C ILE A 42 8.48 0.23 13.47
N ALA A 43 8.57 1.43 14.05
CA ALA A 43 9.78 1.87 14.73
C ALA A 43 10.13 0.98 15.94
N TYR A 44 9.13 0.57 16.71
CA TYR A 44 9.28 -0.33 17.86
C TYR A 44 9.78 -1.72 17.45
N LEU A 45 9.19 -2.31 16.40
CA LEU A 45 9.63 -3.60 15.86
C LEU A 45 11.10 -3.54 15.43
N VAL A 46 11.54 -2.45 14.80
CA VAL A 46 12.92 -2.31 14.34
C VAL A 46 13.90 -2.05 15.50
N LYS A 47 13.65 -1.03 16.33
CA LYS A 47 14.63 -0.56 17.33
C LYS A 47 14.60 -1.32 18.64
N VAL A 48 13.43 -1.81 19.06
CA VAL A 48 13.27 -2.46 20.37
C VAL A 48 13.27 -3.97 20.22
N VAL A 49 12.51 -4.50 19.26
CA VAL A 49 12.42 -5.96 19.02
C VAL A 49 13.58 -6.47 18.17
N GLY A 50 14.20 -5.62 17.36
CA GLY A 50 15.32 -6.00 16.48
C GLY A 50 14.89 -6.68 15.18
N VAL A 51 13.64 -6.47 14.74
CA VAL A 51 13.14 -7.00 13.46
C VAL A 51 13.85 -6.28 12.31
N ASN A 52 14.43 -7.04 11.39
CA ASN A 52 15.00 -6.49 10.17
C ASN A 52 13.89 -5.79 9.35
N PRO A 53 14.05 -4.51 8.95
CA PRO A 53 13.02 -3.77 8.20
C PRO A 53 12.57 -4.46 6.92
N ARG A 54 13.43 -5.26 6.28
CA ARG A 54 13.10 -6.04 5.08
C ARG A 54 11.99 -7.07 5.31
N HIS A 55 11.74 -7.46 6.57
CA HIS A 55 10.67 -8.39 6.95
C HIS A 55 9.36 -7.67 7.34
N ILE A 56 9.30 -6.34 7.19
CA ILE A 56 8.12 -5.54 7.51
C ILE A 56 7.48 -5.03 6.22
N LEU A 57 6.17 -5.24 6.09
CA LEU A 57 5.33 -4.70 5.03
C LEU A 57 4.29 -3.74 5.63
N ALA A 58 4.27 -2.50 5.14
CA ALA A 58 3.26 -1.51 5.50
C ALA A 58 2.50 -1.05 4.24
N VAL A 59 1.18 -1.22 4.24
CA VAL A 59 0.31 -0.96 3.10
C VAL A 59 -0.72 0.11 3.43
N THR A 60 -1.01 1.00 2.48
CA THR A 60 -2.07 2.00 2.59
C THR A 60 -2.80 2.20 1.25
N PHE A 61 -3.86 3.01 1.25
CA PHE A 61 -4.70 3.23 0.07
C PHE A 61 -4.21 4.37 -0.82
N THR A 62 -3.55 5.39 -0.27
CA THR A 62 -3.18 6.60 -1.04
C THR A 62 -1.68 6.83 -1.05
N ASN A 63 -1.17 7.38 -2.16
CA ASN A 63 0.24 7.75 -2.29
C ASN A 63 0.64 8.81 -1.26
N LYS A 64 -0.27 9.73 -0.93
CA LYS A 64 -0.05 10.74 0.12
C LYS A 64 0.18 10.08 1.48
N ALA A 65 -0.69 9.15 1.89
CA ALA A 65 -0.52 8.44 3.16
C ALA A 65 0.76 7.60 3.18
N ALA A 66 1.14 6.98 2.06
CA ALA A 66 2.37 6.20 1.97
C ALA A 66 3.59 7.11 2.17
N ARG A 67 3.62 8.27 1.51
CA ARG A 67 4.69 9.26 1.63
C ARG A 67 4.82 9.80 3.06
N GLU A 68 3.71 10.25 3.64
CA GLU A 68 3.68 10.77 5.01
C GLU A 68 4.12 9.70 6.03
N MET A 69 3.68 8.45 5.86
CA MET A 69 4.09 7.35 6.73
C MET A 69 5.58 7.04 6.60
N LYS A 70 6.11 7.05 5.36
CA LYS A 70 7.54 6.86 5.09
C LYS A 70 8.38 7.96 5.75
N GLU A 71 8.01 9.22 5.57
CA GLU A 71 8.68 10.37 6.19
C GLU A 71 8.72 10.23 7.72
N ARG A 72 7.59 9.88 8.35
CA ARG A 72 7.53 9.67 9.81
C ARG A 72 8.39 8.51 10.29
N VAL A 73 8.39 7.38 9.57
CA VAL A 73 9.22 6.23 9.94
C VAL A 73 10.71 6.57 9.80
N HIS A 74 11.11 7.22 8.71
CA HIS A 74 12.50 7.67 8.55
C HIS A 74 12.91 8.69 9.60
N ALA A 75 12.02 9.61 10.01
CA ALA A 75 12.32 10.54 11.10
C ALA A 75 12.62 9.83 12.43
N MET A 76 12.01 8.67 12.69
CA MET A 76 12.24 7.88 13.92
C MET A 76 13.42 6.89 13.80
N LEU A 77 13.70 6.39 12.60
CA LEU A 77 14.64 5.29 12.40
C LEU A 77 15.95 5.69 11.69
N GLY A 78 15.95 6.80 10.95
CA GLY A 78 17.04 7.17 10.03
C GLY A 78 17.31 6.05 9.03
N ASP A 79 18.59 5.71 8.87
CA ASP A 79 19.07 4.63 7.99
C ASP A 79 18.61 3.24 8.46
N SER A 80 18.18 3.10 9.73
CA SER A 80 17.60 1.84 10.20
C SER A 80 16.23 1.53 9.57
N ALA A 81 15.65 2.42 8.76
CA ALA A 81 14.46 2.12 7.97
C ALA A 81 14.77 1.44 6.61
N ASP A 82 16.05 1.31 6.25
CA ASP A 82 16.43 0.85 4.92
C ASP A 82 15.96 -0.58 4.62
N GLY A 83 15.36 -0.75 3.44
CA GLY A 83 14.76 -2.01 3.01
C GLY A 83 13.33 -2.24 3.48
N LEU A 84 12.75 -1.35 4.31
CA LEU A 84 11.32 -1.40 4.65
C LEU A 84 10.46 -1.33 3.38
N THR A 85 9.53 -2.27 3.24
CA THR A 85 8.51 -2.18 2.19
C THR A 85 7.32 -1.37 2.71
N LEU A 86 7.17 -0.14 2.19
CA LEU A 86 6.05 0.73 2.51
C LEU A 86 5.49 1.35 1.23
N GLY A 87 4.20 1.13 0.95
CA GLY A 87 3.58 1.67 -0.25
C GLY A 87 2.06 1.52 -0.29
N THR A 88 1.48 1.84 -1.45
CA THR A 88 0.08 1.51 -1.72
C THR A 88 -0.06 0.06 -2.15
N PHE A 89 -1.27 -0.49 -2.07
CA PHE A 89 -1.58 -1.81 -2.64
C PHE A 89 -1.07 -1.94 -4.08
N HIS A 90 -1.41 -0.98 -4.95
CA HIS A 90 -0.97 -0.96 -6.34
C HIS A 90 0.55 -0.91 -6.49
N ALA A 91 1.23 -0.04 -5.75
CA ALA A 91 2.69 0.08 -5.85
C ALA A 91 3.41 -1.21 -5.40
N ILE A 92 2.89 -1.87 -4.37
CA ILE A 92 3.44 -3.14 -3.86
C ILE A 92 3.20 -4.26 -4.85
N CYS A 93 1.97 -4.42 -5.36
CA CYS A 93 1.65 -5.43 -6.37
C CYS A 93 2.47 -5.22 -7.66
N ALA A 94 2.61 -3.97 -8.11
CA ALA A 94 3.45 -3.65 -9.25
C ALA A 94 4.90 -4.05 -8.98
N ARG A 95 5.48 -3.73 -7.81
CA ARG A 95 6.84 -4.14 -7.44
C ARG A 95 7.01 -5.65 -7.47
N ILE A 96 6.06 -6.41 -6.92
CA ILE A 96 6.09 -7.87 -6.96
C ILE A 96 6.11 -8.36 -8.40
N LEU A 97 5.21 -7.87 -9.25
CA LEU A 97 5.18 -8.24 -10.67
C LEU A 97 6.46 -7.82 -11.41
N ARG A 98 7.06 -6.67 -11.12
CA ARG A 98 8.34 -6.28 -11.72
C ARG A 98 9.49 -7.25 -11.39
N ILE A 99 9.39 -8.01 -10.29
CA ILE A 99 10.39 -9.00 -9.89
C ILE A 99 10.01 -10.39 -10.43
N GLU A 100 8.73 -10.76 -10.29
CA GLU A 100 8.28 -12.15 -10.43
C GLU A 100 7.50 -12.44 -11.73
N ALA A 101 7.20 -11.43 -12.56
CA ALA A 101 6.33 -11.57 -13.74
C ALA A 101 6.79 -12.64 -14.75
N ALA A 102 8.09 -12.93 -14.83
CA ALA A 102 8.61 -13.95 -15.72
C ALA A 102 8.00 -15.35 -15.45
N HIS A 103 7.62 -15.64 -14.21
CA HIS A 103 7.01 -16.91 -13.82
C HIS A 103 5.62 -17.13 -14.42
N ILE A 104 4.96 -16.06 -14.90
CA ILE A 104 3.65 -16.11 -15.55
C ILE A 104 3.73 -15.71 -17.03
N GLY A 105 4.93 -15.70 -17.62
CA GLY A 105 5.13 -15.36 -19.02
C GLY A 105 4.90 -13.88 -19.37
N LEU A 106 4.92 -12.99 -18.37
CA LEU A 106 4.76 -11.55 -18.56
C LEU A 106 6.14 -10.85 -18.56
N ASP A 107 6.38 -9.94 -19.51
CA ASP A 107 7.61 -9.12 -19.49
C ASP A 107 7.59 -8.21 -18.24
N PRO A 108 8.63 -8.24 -17.39
CA PRO A 108 8.75 -7.35 -16.24
C PRO A 108 8.67 -5.86 -16.57
N ARG A 109 8.75 -5.45 -17.84
CA ARG A 109 8.60 -4.08 -18.36
C ARG A 109 7.19 -3.79 -18.91
N PHE A 110 6.17 -4.54 -18.48
CA PHE A 110 4.76 -4.27 -18.81
C PHE A 110 4.35 -2.81 -18.59
N VAL A 111 3.40 -2.34 -19.39
CA VAL A 111 2.81 -0.99 -19.25
C VAL A 111 1.60 -1.09 -18.32
N ILE A 112 1.45 -0.10 -17.43
CA ILE A 112 0.23 0.05 -16.62
C ILE A 112 -0.62 1.09 -17.32
N TYR A 113 -1.77 0.65 -17.84
CA TYR A 113 -2.74 1.54 -18.47
C TYR A 113 -3.44 2.40 -17.42
N ASP A 114 -3.61 3.67 -17.74
CA ASP A 114 -4.47 4.56 -16.97
C ASP A 114 -5.94 4.42 -17.41
N GLU A 115 -6.78 5.32 -16.89
CA GLU A 115 -8.20 5.36 -17.20
C GLU A 115 -8.47 5.55 -18.70
N ASP A 116 -7.75 6.47 -19.34
CA ASP A 116 -7.98 6.88 -20.72
C ASP A 116 -7.41 5.85 -21.69
N ASP A 117 -6.25 5.26 -21.36
CA ASP A 117 -5.69 4.12 -22.09
C ASP A 117 -6.69 2.95 -22.12
N SER A 118 -7.26 2.62 -20.95
CA SER A 118 -8.23 1.54 -20.80
C SER A 118 -9.50 1.79 -21.61
N VAL A 119 -10.06 3.01 -21.53
CA VAL A 119 -11.25 3.39 -22.32
C VAL A 119 -10.95 3.36 -23.82
N SER A 120 -9.76 3.81 -24.24
CA SER A 120 -9.34 3.80 -25.64
C SER A 120 -9.21 2.38 -26.19
N LEU A 121 -8.61 1.47 -25.42
CA LEU A 121 -8.50 0.04 -25.77
C LEU A 121 -9.89 -0.59 -25.94
N ILE A 122 -10.78 -0.40 -24.97
CA ILE A 122 -12.15 -0.93 -25.01
C ILE A 122 -12.88 -0.39 -26.23
N THR A 123 -12.81 0.92 -26.48
CA THR A 123 -13.45 1.57 -27.63
C THR A 123 -12.96 0.96 -28.96
N ARG A 124 -11.65 0.70 -29.09
CA ARG A 124 -11.08 0.07 -30.28
C ARG A 124 -11.63 -1.34 -30.49
N GLN A 125 -11.64 -2.17 -29.44
CA GLN A 125 -12.13 -3.54 -29.52
C GLN A 125 -13.64 -3.61 -29.82
N MET A 126 -14.43 -2.68 -29.28
CA MET A 126 -15.85 -2.60 -29.58
C MET A 126 -16.14 -2.29 -31.06
N ARG A 127 -15.31 -1.46 -31.69
CA ARG A 127 -15.41 -1.18 -33.14
C ARG A 127 -15.12 -2.42 -33.97
N GLU A 128 -14.10 -3.19 -33.62
CA GLU A 128 -13.76 -4.46 -34.30
C GLU A 128 -14.90 -5.49 -34.19
N LEU A 129 -15.64 -5.48 -33.07
CA LEU A 129 -16.80 -6.34 -32.84
C LEU A 129 -18.12 -5.78 -33.39
N ASN A 130 -18.11 -4.63 -34.07
CA ASN A 130 -19.31 -3.92 -34.57
C ASN A 130 -20.36 -3.62 -33.48
N LEU A 131 -19.92 -3.30 -32.26
CA LEU A 131 -20.82 -2.90 -31.17
C LEU A 131 -21.15 -1.40 -31.25
N ASP A 132 -22.44 -1.07 -31.19
CA ASP A 132 -22.92 0.32 -31.20
C ASP A 132 -22.56 1.04 -29.88
N PRO A 133 -21.72 2.10 -29.90
CA PRO A 133 -21.35 2.85 -28.70
C PRO A 133 -22.54 3.54 -28.02
N LYS A 134 -23.67 3.75 -28.72
CA LYS A 134 -24.89 4.30 -28.12
C LYS A 134 -25.59 3.29 -27.22
N GLN A 135 -25.55 2.01 -27.58
CA GLN A 135 -26.11 0.93 -26.77
C GLN A 135 -25.13 0.49 -25.68
N TYR A 136 -23.83 0.52 -25.99
CA TYR A 136 -22.76 0.08 -25.10
C TYR A 136 -21.74 1.21 -24.91
N PRO A 137 -21.95 2.16 -23.99
CA PRO A 137 -20.96 3.19 -23.74
C PRO A 137 -19.64 2.58 -23.21
N PRO A 138 -18.47 2.88 -23.80
CA PRO A 138 -17.19 2.25 -23.41
C PRO A 138 -16.85 2.39 -21.92
N ARG A 139 -17.17 3.54 -21.31
CA ARG A 139 -16.97 3.76 -19.87
C ARG A 139 -17.85 2.86 -18.99
N THR A 140 -19.06 2.55 -19.44
CA THR A 140 -19.96 1.64 -18.74
C THR A 140 -19.39 0.22 -18.78
N ILE A 141 -18.94 -0.24 -19.95
CA ILE A 141 -18.28 -1.55 -20.10
C ILE A 141 -17.04 -1.65 -19.21
N LYS A 142 -16.18 -0.61 -19.21
CA LYS A 142 -15.02 -0.54 -18.32
C LYS A 142 -15.41 -0.69 -16.84
N SER A 143 -16.46 0.01 -16.41
CA SER A 143 -16.95 -0.07 -15.03
C SER A 143 -17.38 -1.48 -14.65
N VAL A 144 -18.07 -2.19 -15.55
CA VAL A 144 -18.46 -3.59 -15.34
C VAL A 144 -17.23 -4.50 -15.22
N ILE A 145 -16.23 -4.35 -16.09
CA ILE A 145 -14.98 -5.11 -16.02
C ILE A 145 -14.26 -4.87 -14.69
N SER A 146 -14.23 -3.61 -14.22
CA SER A 146 -13.59 -3.26 -12.96
C SER A 146 -14.29 -3.80 -11.71
N ALA A 147 -15.57 -4.19 -11.83
CA ALA A 147 -16.37 -4.70 -10.72
C ALA A 147 -16.42 -6.25 -10.66
N ALA A 148 -15.95 -6.93 -11.70
CA ALA A 148 -15.87 -8.39 -11.79
C ALA A 148 -14.68 -8.94 -10.99
#